data_AF-A0A2S7TXH7-F1
#
_entry.id   AF-A0A2S7TXH7-F1
#
_cell.length_a   1.000
_cell.length_b   1.000
_cell.length_c   1.000
_cell.angle_alpha   90.00
_cell.angle_beta   90.00
_cell.angle_gamma   90.00
#
_symmetry.space_group_name_H-M   'P 1'
#
loop_
_entity.id
_entity.type
_entity.pdbx_description
1 polymer ?
#
loop_
_entity_poly.entity_id
_entity_poly.type
_entity_poly.pdbx_seq_one_letter_code
_entity_poly.pdbx_strand_id
1 'polypeptide(L)'
;MLGNEGHPECSSGEHKQLMLLVRQGKLFELMDWVKEGKPTLIPYKQNVSRSPIIRAARIGNHSMVTFLWKHALQSQWEIDDLIHYTMWENSPAAAEIVLYLLEHGLPIGRLTACDVFPTHNEKLIRLALKRGMDVRGGDGFADALLSTGCSKFLLRLYRELKDDYPDLIFEAHIALRYAAKEGKLRAAALLTWVGVDPKFEFLQDPYNPSLTSSASALGQVRLNELTREMLKAMKVEMTQDVWFQFFDKSVWLVPEMSDEIFHWRSDGEKILAKDPEKASKVFMSALNCCADWVCSYPDKEYQKKGLIIAEYLASRGVPCLLRLNERDDYNYLRRTCYGAQDTKPLVRVFWVLFQHGDNDQRDRLRELCRVGKMQSIVRDHDPQLIRDLGIGTKRQLEYQTDPEDRPWRMETYEPSSLGGVGRGFAENPEPSRKSKRRGRKPKSVE
;
A
#
# COMPACT_ATOMS: atom_id res chain seq x y z
N MET A 1 22.71 -40.90 3.93
CA MET A 1 24.02 -40.41 3.42
C MET A 1 24.89 -41.64 3.19
N LEU A 2 24.82 -42.20 1.98
CA LEU A 2 25.72 -43.26 1.53
C LEU A 2 27.04 -42.58 1.16
N GLY A 3 28.17 -43.17 1.56
CA GLY A 3 29.50 -42.65 1.24
C GLY A 3 29.67 -42.45 -0.26
N ASN A 4 30.36 -41.38 -0.63
CA ASN A 4 30.63 -40.95 -2.02
C ASN A 4 31.65 -41.89 -2.70
N GLU A 5 31.42 -43.20 -2.63
CA GLU A 5 32.29 -44.23 -3.20
C GLU A 5 32.14 -44.25 -4.71
N GLY A 6 32.95 -43.43 -5.38
CA GLY A 6 33.51 -43.75 -6.70
C GLY A 6 32.57 -43.81 -7.90
N HIS A 7 31.37 -43.24 -7.85
CA HIS A 7 30.56 -43.12 -9.07
C HIS A 7 31.27 -42.20 -10.08
N PRO A 8 31.52 -42.65 -11.31
CA PRO A 8 32.24 -41.85 -12.29
C PRO A 8 31.41 -40.62 -12.67
N GLU A 9 32.03 -39.44 -12.63
CA GLU A 9 31.45 -38.21 -13.20
C GLU A 9 31.58 -38.25 -14.73
N CYS A 10 30.64 -37.64 -15.45
CA CYS A 10 30.75 -37.48 -16.89
C CYS A 10 32.00 -36.66 -17.26
N SER A 11 32.78 -37.13 -18.23
CA SER A 11 33.72 -36.27 -18.94
C SER A 11 32.98 -35.14 -19.68
N SER A 12 33.70 -34.08 -20.05
CA SER A 12 33.13 -32.94 -20.80
C SER A 12 32.49 -33.36 -22.14
N GLY A 13 33.06 -34.37 -22.82
CA GLY A 13 32.52 -34.90 -24.07
C GLY A 13 31.23 -35.68 -23.86
N GLU A 14 31.25 -36.61 -22.91
CA GLU A 14 30.08 -37.40 -22.51
C GLU A 14 28.91 -36.51 -22.08
N HIS A 15 29.21 -35.49 -21.27
CA HIS A 15 28.21 -34.54 -20.80
C HIS A 15 27.53 -33.79 -21.96
N LYS A 16 28.31 -33.33 -22.95
CA LYS A 16 27.75 -32.66 -24.15
C LYS A 16 26.83 -33.60 -24.93
N GLN A 17 27.23 -34.86 -25.07
CA GLN A 17 26.43 -35.87 -25.78
C GLN A 17 25.14 -36.19 -25.01
N LEU A 18 25.23 -36.43 -23.70
CA LEU A 18 24.07 -36.64 -22.83
C LEU A 18 23.07 -35.48 -22.93
N MET A 19 23.56 -34.25 -22.86
CA MET A 19 22.72 -33.05 -23.00
C MET A 19 22.12 -32.91 -24.40
N LEU A 20 22.80 -33.38 -25.45
CA LEU A 20 22.25 -33.40 -26.81
C LEU A 20 21.07 -34.37 -26.91
N LEU A 21 21.20 -35.57 -26.33
CA LEU A 21 20.11 -36.56 -26.29
C LEU A 21 18.88 -35.97 -25.58
N VAL A 22 19.08 -35.35 -24.42
CA VAL A 22 18.00 -34.72 -23.66
C VAL A 22 17.34 -33.58 -24.43
N ARG A 23 18.13 -32.69 -25.03
CA ARG A 23 17.60 -31.56 -25.83
C ARG A 23 16.81 -32.01 -27.04
N GLN A 24 17.19 -33.13 -27.64
CA GLN A 24 16.50 -33.71 -28.80
C GLN A 24 15.31 -34.59 -28.41
N GLY A 25 15.06 -34.83 -27.11
CA GLY A 25 13.98 -35.71 -26.66
C GLY A 25 14.21 -37.19 -26.97
N LYS A 26 15.47 -37.60 -27.18
CA LYS A 26 15.88 -38.96 -27.53
C LYS A 26 15.89 -39.90 -26.31
N LEU A 27 14.68 -40.28 -25.86
CA LEU A 27 14.50 -41.07 -24.65
C LEU A 27 15.12 -42.46 -24.75
N PHE A 28 14.97 -43.17 -25.87
CA PHE A 28 15.48 -44.53 -26.00
C PHE A 28 17.01 -44.59 -26.01
N GLU A 29 17.65 -43.67 -26.73
CA GLU A 29 19.11 -43.55 -26.73
C GLU A 29 19.66 -43.14 -25.36
N LEU A 30 18.89 -42.34 -24.60
CA LEU A 30 19.20 -42.04 -23.20
C LEU A 30 19.04 -43.27 -22.29
N MET A 31 18.06 -44.13 -22.55
CA MET A 31 17.90 -45.39 -21.82
C MET A 31 19.06 -46.34 -22.08
N ASP A 32 19.47 -46.46 -23.34
CA ASP A 32 20.64 -47.25 -23.74
C ASP A 32 21.92 -46.71 -23.08
N TRP A 33 22.08 -45.38 -23.03
CA TRP A 33 23.21 -44.73 -22.33
C TRP A 33 23.34 -45.18 -20.87
N VAL A 34 22.24 -45.16 -20.12
CA VAL A 34 22.23 -45.57 -18.70
C VAL A 34 22.42 -47.08 -18.57
N LYS A 35 21.81 -47.88 -19.45
CA LYS A 35 21.94 -49.35 -19.45
C LYS A 35 23.38 -49.81 -19.71
N GLU A 36 24.13 -49.07 -20.53
CA GLU A 36 25.56 -49.28 -20.78
C GLU A 36 26.46 -48.91 -19.58
N GLY A 37 25.88 -48.40 -18.48
CA GLY A 37 26.63 -47.99 -17.29
C GLY A 37 27.42 -46.69 -17.48
N LYS A 38 27.09 -45.90 -18.51
CA LYS A 38 27.76 -44.60 -18.74
C LYS A 38 27.39 -43.60 -17.64
N PRO A 39 28.33 -42.73 -17.23
CA PRO A 39 28.08 -41.77 -16.16
C PRO A 39 26.95 -40.80 -16.54
N THR A 40 26.20 -40.39 -15.53
CA THR A 40 25.13 -39.37 -15.64
C THR A 40 25.36 -38.17 -14.74
N LEU A 41 26.24 -38.31 -13.73
CA LEU A 41 26.55 -37.27 -12.76
C LEU A 41 27.44 -36.19 -13.39
N ILE A 42 27.11 -34.93 -13.16
CA ILE A 42 27.78 -33.79 -13.77
C ILE A 42 28.89 -33.30 -12.84
N PRO A 43 30.06 -32.93 -13.37
CA PRO A 43 31.09 -32.29 -12.55
C PRO A 43 30.56 -31.00 -11.92
N TYR A 44 30.73 -30.86 -10.59
CA TYR A 44 30.19 -29.77 -9.75
C TYR A 44 30.51 -28.34 -10.26
N LYS A 45 31.55 -28.17 -11.09
CA LYS A 45 31.95 -26.86 -11.66
C LYS A 45 31.11 -26.39 -12.84
N GLN A 46 30.03 -27.07 -13.19
CA GLN A 46 29.21 -26.76 -14.36
C GLN A 46 27.92 -26.01 -13.99
N ASN A 47 27.57 -25.04 -14.85
CA ASN A 47 26.44 -24.14 -14.70
C ASN A 47 25.10 -24.91 -14.63
N VAL A 48 24.16 -24.53 -13.75
CA VAL A 48 22.89 -25.25 -13.48
C VAL A 48 22.07 -25.56 -14.74
N SER A 49 22.16 -24.70 -15.76
CA SER A 49 21.57 -24.91 -17.10
C SER A 49 22.05 -26.18 -17.84
N ARG A 50 23.00 -26.91 -17.26
CA ARG A 50 23.59 -28.12 -17.79
C ARG A 50 23.07 -29.40 -17.13
N SER A 51 22.15 -29.33 -16.18
CA SER A 51 21.54 -30.55 -15.64
C SER A 51 20.64 -31.28 -16.66
N PRO A 52 20.89 -32.58 -16.95
CA PRO A 52 20.02 -33.39 -17.81
C PRO A 52 18.58 -33.43 -17.33
N ILE A 53 18.35 -33.66 -16.03
CA ILE A 53 16.99 -33.77 -15.48
C ILE A 53 16.28 -32.42 -15.44
N ILE A 54 16.97 -31.34 -15.05
CA ILE A 54 16.41 -29.98 -15.11
C ILE A 54 16.08 -29.62 -16.55
N ARG A 55 16.95 -29.95 -17.52
CA ARG A 55 16.69 -29.65 -18.93
C ARG A 55 15.52 -30.45 -19.47
N ALA A 56 15.39 -31.73 -19.12
CA ALA A 56 14.25 -32.56 -19.50
C ALA A 56 12.94 -31.98 -18.93
N ALA A 57 12.96 -31.55 -17.66
CA ALA A 57 11.81 -30.96 -16.99
C ALA A 57 11.39 -29.63 -17.63
N ARG A 58 12.36 -28.77 -17.96
CA ARG A 58 12.11 -27.50 -18.65
C ARG A 58 11.53 -27.65 -20.06
N ILE A 59 11.88 -28.74 -20.76
CA ILE A 59 11.28 -29.06 -22.08
C ILE A 59 9.88 -29.67 -21.92
N GLY A 60 9.47 -30.04 -20.70
CA GLY A 60 8.19 -30.70 -20.44
C GLY A 60 8.18 -32.18 -20.81
N ASN A 61 9.34 -32.84 -20.92
CA ASN A 61 9.42 -34.26 -21.28
C ASN A 61 9.26 -35.15 -20.04
N HIS A 62 8.01 -35.40 -19.64
CA HIS A 62 7.66 -36.16 -18.44
C HIS A 62 8.28 -37.56 -18.39
N SER A 63 8.27 -38.30 -19.51
CA SER A 63 8.84 -39.65 -19.59
C SER A 63 10.35 -39.65 -19.34
N MET A 64 11.05 -38.64 -19.86
CA MET A 64 12.48 -38.48 -19.66
C MET A 64 12.82 -38.07 -18.23
N VAL A 65 12.04 -37.18 -17.60
CA VAL A 65 12.21 -36.86 -16.18
C VAL A 65 11.97 -38.08 -15.30
N THR A 66 10.90 -38.82 -15.56
CA THR A 66 10.58 -40.07 -14.85
C THR A 66 11.72 -41.08 -14.94
N PHE A 67 12.28 -41.26 -16.15
CA PHE A 67 13.40 -42.16 -16.37
C PHE A 67 14.66 -41.70 -15.65
N LEU A 68 15.06 -40.43 -15.84
CA LEU A 68 16.24 -39.87 -15.21
C LEU A 68 16.13 -39.95 -13.68
N TRP A 69 14.99 -39.56 -13.10
CA TRP A 69 14.76 -39.63 -11.65
C TRP A 69 14.94 -41.04 -11.08
N LYS A 70 14.49 -42.07 -11.79
CA LYS A 70 14.53 -43.47 -11.32
C LYS A 70 15.87 -44.16 -11.56
N HIS A 71 16.59 -43.79 -12.60
CA HIS A 71 17.72 -44.59 -13.12
C HIS A 71 19.04 -43.84 -13.26
N ALA A 72 19.03 -42.50 -13.28
CA ALA A 72 20.26 -41.71 -13.33
C ALA A 72 20.74 -41.32 -11.93
N LEU A 73 22.02 -41.00 -11.81
CA LEU A 73 22.59 -40.39 -10.61
C LEU A 73 22.41 -38.87 -10.70
N GLN A 74 21.90 -38.24 -9.63
CA GLN A 74 21.81 -36.80 -9.50
C GLN A 74 22.72 -36.31 -8.39
N SER A 75 23.29 -35.14 -8.59
CA SER A 75 23.96 -34.42 -7.53
C SER A 75 22.95 -33.72 -6.60
N GLN A 76 23.33 -33.46 -5.35
CA GLN A 76 22.43 -32.84 -4.37
C GLN A 76 21.92 -31.46 -4.83
N TRP A 77 22.77 -30.64 -5.45
CA TRP A 77 22.36 -29.32 -5.94
C TRP A 77 21.32 -29.41 -7.08
N GLU A 78 21.37 -30.46 -7.90
CA GLU A 78 20.33 -30.69 -8.92
C GLU A 78 19.00 -30.97 -8.25
N ILE A 79 18.99 -31.84 -7.23
CA ILE A 79 17.80 -32.19 -6.46
C ILE A 79 17.21 -30.94 -5.79
N ASP A 80 18.05 -30.14 -5.13
CA ASP A 80 17.64 -28.95 -4.38
C ASP A 80 16.99 -27.88 -5.26
N ASP A 81 17.46 -27.71 -6.50
CA ASP A 81 16.99 -26.67 -7.41
C ASP A 81 16.02 -27.19 -8.50
N LEU A 82 15.84 -28.51 -8.66
CA LEU A 82 15.05 -29.10 -9.75
C LEU A 82 13.63 -28.54 -9.83
N ILE A 83 12.94 -28.45 -8.70
CA ILE A 83 11.57 -27.92 -8.65
C ILE A 83 11.54 -26.46 -9.10
N HIS A 84 12.42 -25.62 -8.55
CA HIS A 84 12.46 -24.19 -8.82
C HIS A 84 12.65 -23.91 -10.32
N TYR A 85 13.65 -24.54 -10.95
CA TYR A 85 13.87 -24.37 -12.40
C TYR A 85 12.78 -24.97 -13.27
N THR A 86 12.09 -26.01 -12.80
CA THR A 86 10.95 -26.58 -13.53
C THR A 86 9.77 -25.60 -13.51
N MET A 87 9.48 -24.99 -12.36
CA MET A 87 8.35 -24.07 -12.21
C MET A 87 8.54 -22.73 -12.94
N TRP A 88 9.78 -22.29 -13.18
CA TRP A 88 10.07 -21.11 -13.99
C TRP A 88 9.50 -21.15 -15.42
N GLU A 89 9.25 -22.33 -15.99
CA GLU A 89 8.63 -22.43 -17.31
C GLU A 89 7.13 -22.12 -17.30
N ASN A 90 6.48 -22.14 -16.12
CA ASN A 90 5.07 -21.81 -15.92
C ASN A 90 4.13 -22.47 -16.94
N SER A 91 4.33 -23.77 -17.18
CA SER A 91 3.54 -24.56 -18.14
C SER A 91 2.76 -25.68 -17.42
N PRO A 92 1.62 -26.15 -17.99
CA PRO A 92 0.91 -27.30 -17.42
C PRO A 92 1.80 -28.54 -17.28
N ALA A 93 2.68 -28.79 -18.25
CA ALA A 93 3.62 -29.91 -18.21
C ALA A 93 4.62 -29.79 -17.04
N ALA A 94 5.12 -28.58 -16.76
CA ALA A 94 5.98 -28.33 -15.62
C ALA A 94 5.28 -28.63 -14.29
N ALA A 95 4.02 -28.23 -14.15
CA ALA A 95 3.22 -28.50 -12.95
C ALA A 95 3.02 -30.02 -12.72
N GLU A 96 2.72 -30.78 -13.78
CA GLU A 96 2.58 -32.25 -13.70
C GLU A 96 3.91 -32.93 -13.35
N ILE A 97 5.03 -32.44 -13.90
CA ILE A 97 6.37 -32.95 -13.57
C ILE A 97 6.71 -32.70 -12.10
N VAL A 98 6.45 -31.49 -11.58
CA VAL A 98 6.70 -31.18 -10.16
C VAL A 98 5.79 -32.00 -9.25
N LEU A 99 4.52 -32.18 -9.62
CA LEU A 99 3.60 -33.05 -8.88
C LEU A 99 4.17 -34.48 -8.80
N TYR A 100 4.57 -35.06 -9.92
CA TYR A 100 5.19 -36.38 -9.97
C TYR A 100 6.43 -36.46 -9.06
N LEU A 101 7.33 -35.48 -9.14
CA LEU A 101 8.55 -35.47 -8.34
C LEU A 101 8.27 -35.40 -6.83
N LEU A 102 7.33 -34.55 -6.41
CA LEU A 102 6.91 -34.43 -5.01
C LEU A 102 6.24 -35.72 -4.50
N GLU A 103 5.42 -36.39 -5.33
CA GLU A 103 4.83 -37.70 -5.01
C GLU A 103 5.91 -38.77 -4.80
N HIS A 104 7.02 -38.69 -5.53
CA HIS A 104 8.15 -39.62 -5.44
C HIS A 104 9.23 -39.18 -4.43
N GLY A 105 8.87 -38.30 -3.49
CA GLY A 105 9.69 -38.00 -2.33
C GLY A 105 10.73 -36.89 -2.52
N LEU A 106 10.71 -36.18 -3.66
CA LEU A 106 11.51 -34.96 -3.79
C LEU A 106 11.08 -33.96 -2.70
N PRO A 107 12.00 -33.38 -1.91
CA PRO A 107 11.65 -32.38 -0.91
C PRO A 107 11.15 -31.11 -1.60
N ILE A 108 10.32 -30.34 -0.89
CA ILE A 108 9.71 -29.12 -1.43
C ILE A 108 10.74 -28.03 -1.78
N GLY A 109 11.90 -28.05 -1.11
CA GLY A 109 13.02 -27.16 -1.41
C GLY A 109 12.64 -25.68 -1.31
N ARG A 110 12.94 -24.92 -2.38
CA ARG A 110 12.68 -23.48 -2.50
C ARG A 110 11.34 -23.14 -3.17
N LEU A 111 10.41 -24.09 -3.23
CA LEU A 111 9.12 -23.88 -3.90
C LEU A 111 8.26 -22.88 -3.10
N THR A 112 7.83 -21.81 -3.77
CA THR A 112 7.03 -20.73 -3.17
C THR A 112 5.55 -20.80 -3.58
N ALA A 113 4.71 -20.03 -2.89
CA ALA A 113 3.32 -19.84 -3.30
C ALA A 113 3.20 -19.23 -4.71
N CYS A 114 4.06 -18.27 -5.08
CA CYS A 114 4.09 -17.69 -6.43
C CYS A 114 4.47 -18.69 -7.53
N ASP A 115 5.21 -19.74 -7.22
CA ASP A 115 5.46 -20.81 -8.17
C ASP A 115 4.21 -21.68 -8.36
N VAL A 116 3.58 -22.10 -7.25
CA VAL A 116 2.57 -23.17 -7.27
C VAL A 116 1.17 -22.68 -7.60
N PHE A 117 0.68 -21.63 -6.94
CA PHE A 117 -0.72 -21.21 -7.06
C PHE A 117 -1.10 -20.73 -8.48
N PRO A 118 -0.24 -20.03 -9.24
CA PRO A 118 -0.56 -19.64 -10.62
C PRO A 118 -0.77 -20.80 -11.59
N THR A 119 -0.32 -22.02 -11.26
CA THR A 119 -0.57 -23.20 -12.10
C THR A 119 -2.04 -23.63 -12.13
N HIS A 120 -2.83 -23.22 -11.13
CA HIS A 120 -4.20 -23.71 -10.88
C HIS A 120 -4.33 -25.24 -10.79
N ASN A 121 -3.23 -25.95 -10.54
CA ASN A 121 -3.24 -27.40 -10.34
C ASN A 121 -3.56 -27.72 -8.88
N GLU A 122 -4.81 -28.09 -8.61
CA GLU A 122 -5.30 -28.32 -7.25
C GLU A 122 -4.52 -29.42 -6.52
N LYS A 123 -4.15 -30.51 -7.22
CA LYS A 123 -3.39 -31.62 -6.63
C LYS A 123 -2.02 -31.15 -6.20
N LEU A 124 -1.33 -30.40 -7.06
CA LEU A 124 -0.03 -29.83 -6.75
C LEU A 124 -0.11 -28.86 -5.57
N ILE A 125 -1.08 -27.94 -5.55
CA ILE A 125 -1.25 -26.98 -4.45
C ILE A 125 -1.47 -27.72 -3.12
N ARG A 126 -2.41 -28.67 -3.07
CA ARG A 126 -2.71 -29.42 -1.83
C ARG A 126 -1.51 -30.25 -1.37
N LEU A 127 -0.78 -30.88 -2.29
CA LEU A 127 0.43 -31.63 -1.95
C LEU A 127 1.53 -30.72 -1.42
N ALA A 128 1.77 -29.58 -2.06
CA ALA A 128 2.76 -28.61 -1.62
C ALA A 128 2.46 -28.08 -0.21
N LEU A 129 1.20 -27.68 0.05
CA LEU A 129 0.75 -27.26 1.38
C LEU A 129 0.92 -28.37 2.43
N LYS A 130 0.53 -29.61 2.12
CA LYS A 130 0.71 -30.77 2.99
C LYS A 130 2.19 -31.06 3.30
N ARG A 131 3.10 -30.69 2.38
CA ARG A 131 4.55 -30.83 2.52
C ARG A 131 5.20 -29.61 3.20
N GLY A 132 4.41 -28.65 3.70
CA GLY A 132 4.90 -27.50 4.43
C GLY A 132 5.40 -26.35 3.55
N MET A 133 4.80 -26.15 2.36
CA MET A 133 5.04 -24.95 1.56
C MET A 133 4.76 -23.70 2.40
N ASP A 134 5.73 -22.79 2.49
CA ASP A 134 5.51 -21.48 3.10
C ASP A 134 4.61 -20.64 2.18
N VAL A 135 3.53 -20.11 2.76
CA VAL A 135 2.58 -19.24 2.06
C VAL A 135 2.77 -17.78 2.43
N ARG A 136 3.69 -17.45 3.34
CA ARG A 136 4.03 -16.09 3.76
C ARG A 136 5.28 -15.60 3.03
N GLY A 137 5.58 -14.32 3.20
CA GLY A 137 6.74 -13.64 2.62
C GLY A 137 6.43 -12.87 1.35
N GLY A 138 7.48 -12.23 0.82
CA GLY A 138 7.53 -11.94 -0.61
C GLY A 138 7.51 -13.27 -1.36
N ASP A 139 6.71 -13.36 -2.41
CA ASP A 139 6.37 -14.60 -3.13
C ASP A 139 5.37 -15.52 -2.38
N GLY A 140 4.69 -14.98 -1.37
CA GLY A 140 3.62 -15.62 -0.62
C GLY A 140 2.28 -15.73 -1.37
N PHE A 141 1.24 -16.15 -0.65
CA PHE A 141 -0.10 -16.32 -1.22
C PHE A 141 -0.74 -14.99 -1.63
N ALA A 142 -0.41 -13.89 -0.95
CA ALA A 142 -0.88 -12.56 -1.34
C ALA A 142 -0.39 -12.18 -2.74
N ASP A 143 0.90 -12.39 -3.02
CA ASP A 143 1.50 -12.10 -4.31
C ASP A 143 0.94 -13.01 -5.41
N ALA A 144 0.77 -14.29 -5.12
CA ALA A 144 0.15 -15.24 -6.03
C ALA A 144 -1.32 -14.89 -6.38
N LEU A 145 -2.11 -14.46 -5.39
CA LEU A 145 -3.47 -13.98 -5.61
C LEU A 145 -3.48 -12.75 -6.51
N LEU A 146 -2.58 -11.79 -6.28
CA LEU A 146 -2.55 -10.53 -7.01
C LEU A 146 -2.00 -10.70 -8.44
N SER A 147 -0.99 -11.53 -8.64
CA SER A 147 -0.39 -11.82 -9.95
C SER A 147 -1.36 -12.56 -10.88
N THR A 148 -2.23 -13.40 -10.31
CA THR A 148 -3.29 -14.11 -11.04
C THR A 148 -4.60 -13.34 -11.16
N GLY A 149 -4.63 -12.06 -10.77
CA GLY A 149 -5.83 -11.21 -10.84
C GLY A 149 -6.97 -11.69 -9.95
N CYS A 150 -6.65 -12.31 -8.82
CA CYS A 150 -7.56 -12.95 -7.87
C CYS A 150 -8.48 -13.95 -8.58
N SER A 151 -7.88 -14.94 -9.24
CA SER A 151 -8.63 -15.94 -10.00
C SER A 151 -9.70 -16.63 -9.15
N LYS A 152 -10.86 -16.92 -9.74
CA LYS A 152 -11.98 -17.59 -9.04
C LYS A 152 -11.57 -18.93 -8.44
N PHE A 153 -10.67 -19.64 -9.13
CA PHE A 153 -10.14 -20.93 -8.66
C PHE A 153 -9.39 -20.77 -7.32
N LEU A 154 -8.44 -19.83 -7.23
CA LEU A 154 -7.69 -19.59 -5.99
C LEU A 154 -8.57 -19.09 -4.85
N LEU A 155 -9.56 -18.26 -5.17
CA LEU A 155 -10.54 -17.78 -4.19
C LEU A 155 -11.45 -18.89 -3.65
N ARG A 156 -11.84 -19.85 -4.50
CA ARG A 156 -12.55 -21.06 -4.07
C ARG A 156 -11.67 -21.88 -3.15
N LEU A 157 -10.43 -22.13 -3.56
CA LEU A 157 -9.47 -22.92 -2.77
C LEU A 157 -9.17 -22.27 -1.41
N TYR A 158 -9.02 -20.95 -1.37
CA TYR A 158 -8.89 -20.18 -0.13
C TYR A 158 -10.06 -20.46 0.82
N ARG A 159 -11.31 -20.39 0.34
CA ARG A 159 -12.48 -20.65 1.18
C ARG A 159 -12.51 -22.07 1.76
N GLU A 160 -12.00 -23.04 1.02
CA GLU A 160 -11.94 -24.44 1.45
C GLU A 160 -10.79 -24.69 2.43
N LEU A 161 -9.65 -24.01 2.28
CA LEU A 161 -8.42 -24.31 3.02
C LEU A 161 -8.10 -23.37 4.18
N LYS A 162 -8.74 -22.20 4.27
CA LYS A 162 -8.38 -21.18 5.26
C LYS A 162 -8.47 -21.62 6.72
N ASP A 163 -9.34 -22.59 7.02
CA ASP A 163 -9.53 -23.11 8.38
C ASP A 163 -8.41 -24.09 8.76
N ASP A 164 -7.89 -24.85 7.78
CA ASP A 164 -6.74 -25.75 7.94
C ASP A 164 -5.39 -25.01 7.89
N TYR A 165 -5.34 -23.87 7.19
CA TYR A 165 -4.13 -23.07 6.97
C TYR A 165 -4.39 -21.59 7.31
N PRO A 166 -4.31 -21.20 8.60
CA PRO A 166 -4.58 -19.82 9.05
C PRO A 166 -3.71 -18.75 8.38
N ASP A 167 -2.51 -19.11 7.95
CA ASP A 167 -1.63 -18.19 7.22
C ASP A 167 -2.25 -17.70 5.90
N LEU A 168 -3.13 -18.49 5.27
CA LEU A 168 -3.88 -18.05 4.09
C LEU A 168 -4.84 -16.90 4.42
N ILE A 169 -5.45 -16.89 5.61
CA ILE A 169 -6.33 -15.79 6.06
C ILE A 169 -5.51 -14.51 6.14
N PHE A 170 -4.35 -14.60 6.77
CA PHE A 170 -3.45 -13.47 6.95
C PHE A 170 -2.98 -12.90 5.61
N GLU A 171 -2.55 -13.76 4.69
CA GLU A 171 -2.15 -13.39 3.33
C GLU A 171 -3.29 -12.77 2.51
N ALA A 172 -4.52 -13.26 2.66
CA ALA A 172 -5.67 -12.70 1.98
C ALA A 172 -5.96 -11.25 2.43
N HIS A 173 -5.74 -10.92 3.71
CA HIS A 173 -5.83 -9.55 4.22
C HIS A 173 -4.71 -8.66 3.66
N ILE A 174 -3.48 -9.19 3.53
CA ILE A 174 -2.37 -8.46 2.90
C ILE A 174 -2.69 -8.17 1.42
N ALA A 175 -3.23 -9.15 0.70
CA ALA A 175 -3.67 -8.98 -0.68
C ALA A 175 -4.75 -7.90 -0.81
N LEU A 176 -5.74 -7.89 0.09
CA LEU A 176 -6.82 -6.88 0.10
C LEU A 176 -6.27 -5.48 0.37
N ARG A 177 -5.34 -5.36 1.32
CA ARG A 177 -4.66 -4.12 1.65
C ARG A 177 -3.87 -3.56 0.46
N TYR A 178 -3.13 -4.41 -0.24
CA TYR A 178 -2.42 -4.01 -1.46
C TYR A 178 -3.39 -3.65 -2.59
N ALA A 179 -4.49 -4.40 -2.76
CA ALA A 179 -5.52 -4.08 -3.74
C ALA A 179 -6.18 -2.71 -3.47
N ALA A 180 -6.47 -2.39 -2.20
CA ALA A 180 -7.00 -1.09 -1.78
C ALA A 180 -5.98 0.04 -2.03
N LYS A 181 -4.71 -0.18 -1.66
CA LYS A 181 -3.62 0.77 -1.90
C LYS A 181 -3.40 1.04 -3.38
N GLU A 182 -3.39 0.02 -4.23
CA GLU A 182 -3.13 0.19 -5.67
C GLU A 182 -4.40 0.47 -6.50
N GLY A 183 -5.56 0.69 -5.87
CA GLY A 183 -6.80 0.99 -6.60
C GLY A 183 -7.35 -0.18 -7.44
N LYS A 184 -6.98 -1.43 -7.11
CA LYS A 184 -7.42 -2.64 -7.84
C LYS A 184 -8.85 -3.05 -7.47
N LEU A 185 -9.85 -2.30 -7.94
CA LEU A 185 -11.28 -2.47 -7.61
C LEU A 185 -11.77 -3.92 -7.71
N ARG A 186 -11.46 -4.61 -8.83
CA ARG A 186 -11.89 -6.01 -9.05
C ARG A 186 -11.29 -6.96 -8.01
N ALA A 187 -10.02 -6.81 -7.67
CA ALA A 187 -9.36 -7.65 -6.69
C ALA A 187 -9.95 -7.44 -5.29
N ALA A 188 -10.15 -6.17 -4.89
CA ALA A 188 -10.78 -5.81 -3.63
C ALA A 188 -12.20 -6.38 -3.51
N ALA A 189 -13.01 -6.27 -4.57
CA ALA A 189 -14.36 -6.84 -4.62
C ALA A 189 -14.37 -8.36 -4.44
N LEU A 190 -13.46 -9.06 -5.13
CA LEU A 190 -13.40 -10.53 -5.09
C LEU A 190 -12.88 -11.06 -3.74
N LEU A 191 -11.90 -10.40 -3.14
CA LEU A 191 -11.38 -10.74 -1.81
C LEU A 191 -12.45 -10.51 -0.72
N THR A 192 -13.15 -9.39 -0.79
CA THR A 192 -14.28 -9.13 0.12
C THR A 192 -15.43 -10.13 -0.12
N TRP A 193 -15.67 -10.53 -1.37
CA TRP A 193 -16.68 -11.55 -1.69
C TRP A 193 -16.40 -12.90 -1.04
N VAL A 194 -15.12 -13.31 -0.90
CA VAL A 194 -14.74 -14.52 -0.15
C VAL A 194 -14.64 -14.32 1.36
N GLY A 195 -15.01 -13.14 1.87
CA GLY A 195 -15.10 -12.86 3.31
C GLY A 195 -13.82 -12.36 3.96
N VAL A 196 -12.89 -11.77 3.21
CA VAL A 196 -11.76 -11.01 3.78
C VAL A 196 -12.29 -9.69 4.33
N ASP A 197 -12.00 -9.38 5.59
CA ASP A 197 -12.52 -8.18 6.26
C ASP A 197 -11.65 -6.94 5.93
N PRO A 198 -12.20 -5.89 5.28
CA PRO A 198 -11.46 -4.68 4.99
C PRO A 198 -11.04 -3.89 6.24
N LYS A 199 -11.68 -4.14 7.40
CA LYS A 199 -11.39 -3.47 8.68
C LYS A 199 -10.36 -4.21 9.52
N PHE A 200 -9.93 -5.40 9.12
CA PHE A 200 -8.93 -6.16 9.85
C PHE A 200 -7.63 -5.36 9.98
N GLU A 201 -7.17 -5.18 11.22
CA GLU A 201 -5.96 -4.45 11.55
C GLU A 201 -4.84 -5.39 11.95
N PHE A 202 -3.68 -5.21 11.33
CA PHE A 202 -2.45 -5.88 11.75
C PHE A 202 -1.84 -5.11 12.93
N LEU A 203 -1.48 -5.83 14.00
CA LEU A 203 -0.68 -5.24 15.08
C LEU A 203 0.70 -4.80 14.57
N GLN A 204 1.28 -5.58 13.65
CA GLN A 204 2.54 -5.29 12.98
C GLN A 204 2.52 -5.86 11.57
N ASP A 205 3.04 -5.09 10.61
CA ASP A 205 3.22 -5.58 9.25
C ASP A 205 4.38 -6.59 9.21
N PRO A 206 4.14 -7.85 8.83
CA PRO A 206 5.17 -8.90 8.77
C PRO A 206 6.25 -8.62 7.72
N TYR A 207 5.92 -7.88 6.66
CA TYR A 207 6.80 -7.61 5.53
C TYR A 207 7.45 -6.24 5.63
N ASN A 208 6.92 -5.38 6.49
CA ASN A 208 7.54 -4.12 6.80
C ASN A 208 7.40 -3.79 8.29
N PRO A 209 8.27 -4.35 9.15
CA PRO A 209 8.23 -4.12 10.59
C PRO A 209 8.37 -2.64 10.98
N SER A 210 8.88 -1.79 10.08
CA SER A 210 9.01 -0.35 10.30
C SER A 210 7.69 0.42 10.15
N LEU A 211 6.67 -0.18 9.52
CA LEU A 211 5.33 0.37 9.47
C LEU A 211 4.63 0.07 10.81
N THR A 212 4.72 1.02 11.72
CA THR A 212 4.06 0.98 13.03
C THR A 212 2.56 1.29 12.95
N SER A 213 2.07 1.79 11.82
CA SER A 213 0.65 2.06 11.66
C SER A 213 -0.11 0.75 11.39
N SER A 214 -1.06 0.42 12.26
CA SER A 214 -2.06 -0.64 12.03
C SER A 214 -2.87 -0.31 10.77
N ALA A 215 -2.37 -0.78 9.64
CA ALA A 215 -2.93 -0.43 8.34
C ALA A 215 -3.92 -1.51 7.92
N SER A 216 -5.19 -1.34 8.27
CA SER A 216 -6.27 -2.08 7.63
C SER A 216 -6.35 -1.76 6.13
N ALA A 217 -7.00 -2.62 5.35
CA ALA A 217 -7.21 -2.34 3.93
C ALA A 217 -8.00 -1.04 3.73
N LEU A 218 -8.99 -0.80 4.60
CA LEU A 218 -9.74 0.46 4.65
C LEU A 218 -8.82 1.67 4.86
N GLY A 219 -7.87 1.60 5.79
CA GLY A 219 -6.91 2.67 6.03
C GLY A 219 -5.97 2.92 4.85
N GLN A 220 -5.74 1.92 3.99
CA GLN A 220 -4.86 2.01 2.82
C GLN A 220 -5.55 2.49 1.54
N VAL A 221 -6.88 2.65 1.54
CA VAL A 221 -7.60 3.19 0.38
C VAL A 221 -7.04 4.57 0.02
N ARG A 222 -6.56 4.74 -1.22
CA ARG A 222 -6.11 6.04 -1.72
C ARG A 222 -7.29 6.98 -1.92
N LEU A 223 -7.08 8.24 -1.58
CA LEU A 223 -8.03 9.31 -1.87
C LEU A 223 -7.87 9.76 -3.33
N ASN A 224 -8.83 9.40 -4.15
CA ASN A 224 -9.00 9.82 -5.54
C ASN A 224 -10.45 9.63 -6.00
N GLU A 225 -10.73 9.90 -7.26
CA GLU A 225 -12.06 9.74 -7.88
C GLU A 225 -12.65 8.32 -7.74
N LEU A 226 -11.84 7.29 -7.52
CA LEU A 226 -12.29 5.88 -7.37
C LEU A 226 -12.55 5.49 -5.91
N THR A 227 -12.45 6.42 -4.96
CA THR A 227 -12.54 6.08 -3.53
C THR A 227 -13.90 5.49 -3.18
N ARG A 228 -14.99 6.08 -3.68
CA ARG A 228 -16.36 5.60 -3.40
C ARG A 228 -16.58 4.21 -4.00
N GLU A 229 -16.10 3.96 -5.20
CA GLU A 229 -16.16 2.66 -5.89
C GLU A 229 -15.37 1.61 -5.11
N MET A 230 -14.21 1.99 -4.57
CA MET A 230 -13.39 1.10 -3.75
C MET A 230 -14.12 0.71 -2.45
N LEU A 231 -14.76 1.67 -1.77
CA LEU A 231 -15.54 1.37 -0.58
C LEU A 231 -16.74 0.45 -0.87
N LYS A 232 -17.43 0.68 -1.99
CA LYS A 232 -18.50 -0.21 -2.47
C LYS A 232 -17.96 -1.61 -2.80
N ALA A 233 -16.82 -1.70 -3.48
CA ALA A 233 -16.17 -2.97 -3.80
C ALA A 233 -15.84 -3.76 -2.53
N MET A 234 -15.35 -3.08 -1.50
CA MET A 234 -15.06 -3.67 -0.19
C MET A 234 -16.29 -3.84 0.72
N LYS A 235 -17.50 -3.57 0.22
CA LYS A 235 -18.76 -3.63 1.01
C LYS A 235 -18.67 -2.85 2.33
N VAL A 236 -17.96 -1.72 2.34
CA VAL A 236 -17.81 -0.87 3.52
C VAL A 236 -18.95 0.14 3.54
N GLU A 237 -19.76 0.08 4.60
CA GLU A 237 -20.80 1.08 4.85
C GLU A 237 -20.19 2.41 5.31
N MET A 238 -20.76 3.52 4.83
CA MET A 238 -20.34 4.88 5.18
C MET A 238 -20.85 5.30 6.56
N THR A 239 -20.38 4.61 7.59
CA THR A 239 -20.63 4.95 8.99
C THR A 239 -19.98 6.30 9.36
N GLN A 240 -20.34 6.86 10.51
CA GLN A 240 -19.76 8.11 11.01
C GLN A 240 -18.23 8.01 11.15
N ASP A 241 -17.72 6.88 11.65
CA ASP A 241 -16.28 6.68 11.86
C ASP A 241 -15.52 6.55 10.55
N VAL A 242 -16.07 5.80 9.59
CA VAL A 242 -15.50 5.69 8.24
C VAL A 242 -15.45 7.07 7.58
N TRP A 243 -16.53 7.84 7.67
CA TRP A 243 -16.56 9.20 7.15
C TRP A 243 -15.49 10.09 7.78
N PHE A 244 -15.37 10.11 9.12
CA PHE A 244 -14.33 10.87 9.81
C PHE A 244 -12.92 10.44 9.41
N GLN A 245 -12.68 9.14 9.26
CA GLN A 245 -11.39 8.61 8.82
C GLN A 245 -11.00 9.17 7.44
N PHE A 246 -11.93 9.17 6.48
CA PHE A 246 -11.65 9.70 5.14
C PHE A 246 -11.58 11.22 5.11
N PHE A 247 -12.39 11.92 5.91
CA PHE A 247 -12.35 13.37 6.00
C PHE A 247 -11.03 13.85 6.63
N ASP A 248 -10.59 13.24 7.74
CA ASP A 248 -9.27 13.49 8.35
C ASP A 248 -8.13 13.25 7.36
N LYS A 249 -8.21 12.14 6.62
CA LYS A 249 -7.23 11.78 5.60
C LYS A 249 -7.23 12.75 4.42
N SER A 250 -8.38 13.30 4.02
CA SER A 250 -8.45 14.25 2.90
C SER A 250 -7.82 15.56 3.24
N VAL A 251 -8.05 16.04 4.46
CA VAL A 251 -7.38 17.23 4.98
C VAL A 251 -5.86 17.09 4.93
N TRP A 252 -5.32 15.90 5.21
CA TRP A 252 -3.89 15.67 5.29
C TRP A 252 -3.22 15.22 3.99
N LEU A 253 -3.91 14.57 3.06
CA LEU A 253 -3.27 14.03 1.85
C LEU A 253 -3.73 14.70 0.56
N VAL A 254 -5.02 15.03 0.47
CA VAL A 254 -5.63 15.53 -0.76
C VAL A 254 -6.72 16.55 -0.40
N PRO A 255 -6.35 17.76 0.05
CA PRO A 255 -7.31 18.76 0.53
C PRO A 255 -8.41 19.09 -0.49
N GLU A 256 -8.10 18.95 -1.78
CA GLU A 256 -9.01 19.14 -2.91
C GLU A 256 -10.25 18.24 -2.85
N MET A 257 -10.12 17.06 -2.24
CA MET A 257 -11.23 16.11 -2.09
C MET A 257 -12.07 16.35 -0.84
N SER A 258 -11.68 17.26 0.04
CA SER A 258 -12.35 17.43 1.34
C SER A 258 -13.79 17.91 1.20
N ASP A 259 -14.07 18.75 0.21
CA ASP A 259 -15.45 19.16 -0.12
C ASP A 259 -16.29 17.96 -0.56
N GLU A 260 -15.77 17.17 -1.50
CA GLU A 260 -16.48 16.00 -2.00
C GLU A 260 -16.76 15.02 -0.86
N ILE A 261 -15.75 14.69 -0.05
CA ILE A 261 -15.85 13.75 1.08
C ILE A 261 -16.81 14.26 2.15
N PHE A 262 -16.80 15.56 2.44
CA PHE A 262 -17.78 16.17 3.33
C PHE A 262 -19.21 15.87 2.85
N HIS A 263 -19.46 16.00 1.55
CA HIS A 263 -20.75 15.71 0.91
C HIS A 263 -21.01 14.23 0.62
N TRP A 264 -20.13 13.30 1.02
CA TRP A 264 -20.46 11.87 1.01
C TRP A 264 -21.63 11.54 1.95
N ARG A 265 -21.89 12.43 2.91
CA ARG A 265 -23.01 12.35 3.84
C ARG A 265 -23.78 13.66 3.87
N SER A 266 -25.09 13.59 3.72
CA SER A 266 -25.96 14.77 3.79
C SER A 266 -26.08 15.35 5.20
N ASP A 267 -25.72 14.56 6.23
CA ASP A 267 -25.76 14.93 7.64
C ASP A 267 -24.38 15.32 8.21
N GLY A 268 -23.38 15.61 7.37
CA GLY A 268 -22.01 15.95 7.78
C GLY A 268 -21.92 17.03 8.87
N GLU A 269 -22.71 18.09 8.78
CA GLU A 269 -22.76 19.15 9.80
C GLU A 269 -23.25 18.62 11.16
N LYS A 270 -24.29 17.78 11.15
CA LYS A 270 -24.82 17.16 12.38
C LYS A 270 -23.82 16.20 13.01
N ILE A 271 -23.05 15.49 12.19
CA ILE A 271 -22.00 14.58 12.64
C ILE A 271 -20.88 15.33 13.35
N LEU A 272 -20.43 16.45 12.78
CA LEU A 272 -19.41 17.29 13.41
C LEU A 272 -19.86 17.82 14.78
N ALA A 273 -21.12 18.25 14.89
CA ALA A 273 -21.69 18.73 16.14
C ALA A 273 -21.85 17.61 17.19
N LYS A 274 -22.14 16.38 16.75
CA LYS A 274 -22.36 15.23 17.63
C LYS A 274 -21.07 14.65 18.21
N ASP A 275 -19.94 14.77 17.52
CA ASP A 275 -18.65 14.20 17.92
C ASP A 275 -17.53 15.26 17.88
N PRO A 276 -17.52 16.17 18.88
CA PRO A 276 -16.61 17.30 18.93
C PRO A 276 -15.14 16.89 19.05
N GLU A 277 -14.85 15.72 19.64
CA GLU A 277 -13.48 15.21 19.78
C GLU A 277 -12.88 14.80 18.43
N LYS A 278 -13.65 14.10 17.59
CA LYS A 278 -13.21 13.75 16.24
C LYS A 278 -13.15 14.97 15.34
N ALA A 279 -14.10 15.90 15.47
CA ALA A 279 -14.07 17.15 14.71
C ALA A 279 -12.85 18.02 15.10
N SER A 280 -12.51 18.09 16.39
CA SER A 280 -11.26 18.72 16.87
C SER A 280 -10.02 18.01 16.30
N LYS A 281 -10.02 16.68 16.20
CA LYS A 281 -8.92 15.94 15.55
C LYS A 281 -8.72 16.40 14.10
N VAL A 282 -9.79 16.43 13.30
CA VAL A 282 -9.73 16.86 11.89
C VAL A 282 -9.24 18.31 11.78
N PHE A 283 -9.72 19.19 12.67
CA PHE A 283 -9.25 20.56 12.73
C PHE A 283 -7.74 20.65 13.01
N MET A 284 -7.23 19.86 13.96
CA MET A 284 -5.79 19.81 14.26
C MET A 284 -4.99 19.25 13.08
N SER A 285 -5.50 18.23 12.39
CA SER A 285 -4.91 17.73 11.14
C SER A 285 -4.86 18.82 10.06
N ALA A 286 -5.90 19.67 9.99
CA ALA A 286 -5.97 20.80 9.06
C ALA A 286 -4.92 21.86 9.37
N LEU A 287 -4.71 22.20 10.65
CA LEU A 287 -3.65 23.12 11.04
C LEU A 287 -2.25 22.54 10.84
N ASN A 288 -2.09 21.23 11.02
CA ASN A 288 -0.81 20.53 10.82
C ASN A 288 -0.28 20.61 9.38
N CYS A 289 -1.07 21.04 8.40
CA CYS A 289 -0.56 21.37 7.07
C CYS A 289 0.51 22.48 7.11
N CYS A 290 0.49 23.34 8.14
CA CYS A 290 1.46 24.41 8.34
C CYS A 290 2.78 23.93 8.96
N ALA A 291 2.88 22.69 9.43
CA ALA A 291 4.09 22.19 10.06
C ALA A 291 5.20 21.90 9.03
N ASP A 292 6.19 22.78 8.97
CA ASP A 292 7.31 22.73 8.02
C ASP A 292 8.21 21.48 8.19
N TRP A 293 8.22 20.85 9.37
CA TRP A 293 9.15 19.74 9.67
C TRP A 293 8.59 18.33 9.43
N VAL A 294 7.29 18.15 9.22
CA VAL A 294 6.68 16.80 9.14
C VAL A 294 6.55 16.31 7.70
N CYS A 295 6.44 17.23 6.74
CA CYS A 295 6.09 16.89 5.37
C CYS A 295 7.01 17.60 4.38
N SER A 296 7.60 16.86 3.44
CA SER A 296 8.35 17.40 2.30
C SER A 296 7.48 18.18 1.29
N TYR A 297 6.32 18.66 1.70
CA TYR A 297 5.32 19.36 0.88
C TYR A 297 5.16 20.83 1.33
N PRO A 298 6.19 21.68 1.19
CA PRO A 298 6.12 23.10 1.55
C PRO A 298 5.38 23.92 0.49
N ASP A 299 4.30 23.39 -0.10
CA ASP A 299 3.53 24.15 -1.07
C ASP A 299 2.57 25.09 -0.34
N LYS A 300 2.72 26.40 -0.59
CA LYS A 300 1.84 27.46 -0.09
C LYS A 300 0.37 27.17 -0.40
N GLU A 301 0.09 26.58 -1.56
CA GLU A 301 -1.28 26.26 -1.97
C GLU A 301 -1.89 25.17 -1.08
N TYR A 302 -1.12 24.13 -0.76
CA TYR A 302 -1.53 23.05 0.11
C TYR A 302 -1.83 23.56 1.54
N GLN A 303 -0.97 24.41 2.10
CA GLN A 303 -1.21 25.03 3.41
C GLN A 303 -2.51 25.85 3.41
N LYS A 304 -2.73 26.64 2.36
CA LYS A 304 -3.95 27.45 2.20
C LYS A 304 -5.21 26.60 2.18
N LYS A 305 -5.20 25.44 1.51
CA LYS A 305 -6.36 24.53 1.48
C LYS A 305 -6.66 23.93 2.86
N GLY A 306 -5.64 23.50 3.60
CA GLY A 306 -5.81 23.05 4.98
C GLY A 306 -6.41 24.14 5.88
N LEU A 307 -5.92 25.39 5.76
CA LEU A 307 -6.46 26.52 6.51
C LEU A 307 -7.91 26.88 6.13
N ILE A 308 -8.31 26.73 4.86
CA ILE A 308 -9.72 26.88 4.44
C ILE A 308 -10.61 25.84 5.14
N ILE A 309 -10.15 24.60 5.26
CA ILE A 309 -10.90 23.54 5.95
C ILE A 309 -10.99 23.85 7.46
N ALA A 310 -9.89 24.29 8.06
CA ALA A 310 -9.86 24.72 9.47
C ALA A 310 -10.83 25.89 9.72
N GLU A 311 -10.85 26.88 8.82
CA GLU A 311 -11.76 28.03 8.85
C GLU A 311 -13.22 27.57 8.77
N TYR A 312 -13.53 26.68 7.83
CA TYR A 312 -14.86 26.10 7.67
C TYR A 312 -15.32 25.40 8.96
N LEU A 313 -14.48 24.53 9.54
CA LEU A 313 -14.81 23.82 10.79
C LEU A 313 -15.06 24.80 11.95
N ALA A 314 -14.23 25.83 12.09
CA ALA A 314 -14.40 26.87 13.10
C ALA A 314 -15.72 27.65 12.91
N SER A 315 -16.10 27.96 11.67
CA SER A 315 -17.33 28.71 11.36
C SER A 315 -18.62 27.96 11.75
N ARG A 316 -18.53 26.63 11.91
CA ARG A 316 -19.64 25.79 12.37
C ARG A 316 -19.77 25.73 13.89
N GLY A 317 -18.97 26.50 14.63
CA GLY A 317 -18.99 26.48 16.09
C GLY A 317 -18.54 25.15 16.68
N VAL A 318 -17.79 24.36 15.91
CA VAL A 318 -17.18 23.13 16.43
C VAL A 318 -16.13 23.54 17.47
N PRO A 319 -16.08 22.86 18.63
CA PRO A 319 -15.08 23.11 19.65
C PRO A 319 -13.72 22.55 19.19
N CYS A 320 -13.05 23.31 18.32
CA CYS A 320 -11.86 22.88 17.57
C CYS A 320 -10.62 22.67 18.45
N LEU A 321 -10.54 23.37 19.58
CA LEU A 321 -9.35 23.42 20.45
C LEU A 321 -9.44 22.51 21.69
N LEU A 322 -10.41 21.60 21.77
CA LEU A 322 -10.62 20.73 22.95
C LEU A 322 -9.40 19.90 23.36
N ARG A 323 -8.51 19.60 22.41
CA ARG A 323 -7.32 18.80 22.65
C ARG A 323 -6.16 19.56 23.30
N LEU A 324 -6.27 20.88 23.46
CA LEU A 324 -5.21 21.70 24.05
C LEU A 324 -5.36 21.77 25.56
N ASN A 325 -4.97 20.72 26.28
CA ASN A 325 -5.15 20.64 27.73
C ASN A 325 -3.85 20.94 28.48
N GLU A 326 -2.71 20.62 27.87
CA GLU A 326 -1.41 20.74 28.48
C GLU A 326 -0.56 21.79 27.77
N ARG A 327 0.42 22.34 28.50
CA ARG A 327 1.36 23.33 27.95
C ARG A 327 2.04 22.83 26.68
N ASP A 328 2.31 21.54 26.60
CA ASP A 328 2.99 20.93 25.46
C ASP A 328 2.10 20.88 24.20
N ASP A 329 0.79 20.72 24.35
CA ASP A 329 -0.17 20.81 23.23
C ASP A 329 -0.13 22.21 22.60
N TYR A 330 -0.15 23.25 23.44
CA TYR A 330 -0.03 24.64 22.97
C TYR A 330 1.31 24.90 22.30
N ASN A 331 2.40 24.39 22.87
CA ASN A 331 3.73 24.56 22.29
C ASN A 331 3.84 23.87 20.93
N TYR A 332 3.29 22.65 20.81
CA TYR A 332 3.21 21.94 19.54
C TYR A 332 2.44 22.76 18.51
N LEU A 333 1.23 23.22 18.84
CA LEU A 333 0.40 23.98 17.91
C LEU A 333 1.03 25.32 17.51
N ARG A 334 1.64 26.04 18.45
CA ARG A 334 2.38 27.29 18.14
C ARG A 334 3.47 27.04 17.12
N ARG A 335 4.27 25.98 17.30
CA ARG A 335 5.33 25.62 16.34
C ARG A 335 4.74 25.30 14.97
N THR A 336 3.61 24.60 14.90
CA THR A 336 2.88 24.33 13.65
C THR A 336 2.47 25.64 12.97
N CYS A 337 1.85 26.55 13.72
CA CYS A 337 1.45 27.87 13.23
C CYS A 337 2.63 28.71 12.73
N TYR A 338 3.82 28.57 13.34
CA TYR A 338 5.02 29.28 12.89
C TYR A 338 5.56 28.81 11.54
N GLY A 339 5.20 27.62 11.08
CA GLY A 339 5.57 27.11 9.76
C GLY A 339 4.62 27.54 8.64
N ALA A 340 3.56 28.29 8.96
CA ALA A 340 2.65 28.85 7.95
C ALA A 340 3.41 29.86 7.06
N GLN A 341 3.46 29.60 5.77
CA GLN A 341 4.06 30.49 4.77
C GLN A 341 3.18 31.72 4.48
N ASP A 342 1.87 31.57 4.67
CA ASP A 342 0.91 32.66 4.63
C ASP A 342 0.18 32.73 5.97
N THR A 343 0.55 33.71 6.78
CA THR A 343 -0.04 33.92 8.10
C THR A 343 -1.41 34.58 8.04
N LYS A 344 -1.82 35.16 6.90
CA LYS A 344 -3.12 35.83 6.78
C LYS A 344 -4.31 34.84 6.86
N PRO A 345 -4.35 33.73 6.11
CA PRO A 345 -5.39 32.71 6.28
C PRO A 345 -5.39 32.09 7.69
N LEU A 346 -4.22 31.93 8.31
CA LEU A 346 -4.13 31.41 9.67
C LEU A 346 -4.80 32.36 10.69
N VAL A 347 -4.51 33.66 10.61
CA VAL A 347 -5.15 34.66 11.49
C VAL A 347 -6.65 34.73 11.23
N ARG A 348 -7.09 34.53 9.97
CA ARG A 348 -8.52 34.41 9.65
C ARG A 348 -9.16 33.22 10.40
N VAL A 349 -8.51 32.05 10.45
CA VAL A 349 -9.00 30.91 11.26
C VAL A 349 -9.15 31.31 12.73
N PHE A 350 -8.17 32.00 13.32
CA PHE A 350 -8.25 32.46 14.71
C PHE A 350 -9.40 33.44 14.95
N TRP A 351 -9.60 34.37 14.03
CA TRP A 351 -10.74 35.29 14.11
C TRP A 351 -12.07 34.53 14.08
N VAL A 352 -12.24 33.57 13.17
CA VAL A 352 -13.46 32.73 13.10
C VAL A 352 -13.65 31.92 14.38
N LEU A 353 -12.59 31.33 14.92
CA LEU A 353 -12.63 30.63 16.22
C LEU A 353 -13.09 31.56 17.35
N PHE A 354 -12.64 32.80 17.37
CA PHE A 354 -13.05 33.77 18.38
C PHE A 354 -14.54 34.14 18.25
N GLN A 355 -15.01 34.36 17.03
CA GLN A 355 -16.40 34.76 16.77
C GLN A 355 -17.39 33.63 17.06
N HIS A 356 -17.13 32.44 16.53
CA HIS A 356 -18.07 31.31 16.58
C HIS A 356 -17.82 30.33 17.72
N GLY A 357 -16.65 30.37 18.35
CA GLY A 357 -16.31 29.49 19.47
C GLY A 357 -17.01 29.87 20.76
N ASP A 358 -17.17 28.88 21.64
CA ASP A 358 -17.62 29.10 23.01
C ASP A 358 -16.54 29.80 23.87
N ASN A 359 -16.87 30.08 25.12
CA ASN A 359 -15.94 30.76 26.02
C ASN A 359 -14.66 29.94 26.28
N ASP A 360 -14.76 28.61 26.36
CA ASP A 360 -13.60 27.74 26.57
C ASP A 360 -12.65 27.82 25.36
N GLN A 361 -13.19 27.75 24.15
CA GLN A 361 -12.45 27.88 22.90
C GLN A 361 -11.76 29.26 22.78
N ARG A 362 -12.43 30.33 23.22
CA ARG A 362 -11.84 31.69 23.28
C ARG A 362 -10.71 31.76 24.30
N ASP A 363 -10.85 31.15 25.47
CA ASP A 363 -9.80 31.11 26.49
C ASP A 363 -8.59 30.28 26.03
N ARG A 364 -8.82 29.16 25.35
CA ARG A 364 -7.75 28.37 24.72
C ARG A 364 -7.06 29.14 23.60
N LEU A 365 -7.81 29.85 22.77
CA LEU A 365 -7.24 30.70 21.72
C LEU A 365 -6.41 31.85 22.33
N ARG A 366 -6.89 32.46 23.43
CA ARG A 366 -6.15 33.46 24.20
C ARG A 366 -4.81 32.90 24.67
N GLU A 367 -4.82 31.72 25.29
CA GLU A 367 -3.59 31.07 25.76
C GLU A 367 -2.66 30.74 24.58
N LEU A 368 -3.17 30.20 23.48
CA LEU A 368 -2.39 29.91 22.28
C LEU A 368 -1.64 31.15 21.78
N CYS A 369 -2.35 32.28 21.68
CA CYS A 369 -1.84 33.54 21.16
C CYS A 369 -1.02 34.37 22.16
N ARG A 370 -0.98 33.98 23.45
CA ARG A 370 -0.33 34.77 24.53
C ARG A 370 1.16 35.01 24.32
N VAL A 371 1.87 34.16 23.59
CA VAL A 371 3.31 34.26 23.36
C VAL A 371 3.67 35.32 22.31
N GLY A 372 4.77 36.04 22.52
CA GLY A 372 5.14 37.21 21.71
C GLY A 372 5.19 36.97 20.19
N LYS A 373 5.67 35.80 19.75
CA LYS A 373 5.70 35.46 18.32
C LYS A 373 4.30 35.28 17.73
N MET A 374 3.37 34.63 18.44
CA MET A 374 1.98 34.53 18.00
C MET A 374 1.29 35.89 18.02
N GLN A 375 1.54 36.71 19.04
CA GLN A 375 1.02 38.07 19.08
C GLN A 375 1.45 38.90 17.88
N SER A 376 2.71 38.75 17.43
CA SER A 376 3.19 39.41 16.21
C SER A 376 2.39 38.96 14.99
N ILE A 377 2.30 37.65 14.76
CA ILE A 377 1.56 37.08 13.63
C ILE A 377 0.12 37.60 13.57
N VAL A 378 -0.60 37.57 14.71
CA VAL A 378 -1.97 38.05 14.78
C VAL A 378 -2.02 39.55 14.55
N ARG A 379 -1.17 40.34 15.22
CA ARG A 379 -1.15 41.81 15.09
C ARG A 379 -0.89 42.28 13.66
N ASP A 380 -0.03 41.58 12.92
CA ASP A 380 0.36 41.97 11.57
C ASP A 380 -0.79 41.80 10.55
N HIS A 381 -1.85 41.05 10.89
CA HIS A 381 -3.00 40.80 10.03
C HIS A 381 -4.36 41.16 10.62
N ASP A 382 -4.50 41.19 11.95
CA ASP A 382 -5.70 41.60 12.68
C ASP A 382 -5.33 42.09 14.10
N PRO A 383 -4.90 43.36 14.25
CA PRO A 383 -4.53 43.92 15.54
C PRO A 383 -5.71 44.01 16.52
N GLN A 384 -6.95 44.03 16.03
CA GLN A 384 -8.12 44.08 16.89
C GLN A 384 -8.33 42.75 17.62
N LEU A 385 -8.04 41.61 16.98
CA LEU A 385 -8.13 40.30 17.63
C LEU A 385 -7.22 40.20 18.88
N ILE A 386 -6.05 40.86 18.90
CA ILE A 386 -5.19 40.96 20.10
C ILE A 386 -5.91 41.64 21.27
N ARG A 387 -6.67 42.70 20.96
CA ARG A 387 -7.45 43.45 21.94
C ARG A 387 -8.65 42.66 22.41
N ASP A 388 -9.38 42.04 21.49
CA ASP A 388 -10.56 41.23 21.79
C ASP A 388 -10.20 39.99 22.64
N LEU A 389 -9.01 39.41 22.42
CA LEU A 389 -8.46 38.36 23.27
C LEU A 389 -7.90 38.89 24.61
N GLY A 390 -7.69 40.19 24.77
CA GLY A 390 -7.16 40.79 26.01
C GLY A 390 -5.68 40.45 26.27
N ILE A 391 -4.88 40.21 25.23
CA ILE A 391 -3.47 39.80 25.35
C ILE A 391 -2.46 40.89 24.97
N GLY A 392 -2.95 42.07 24.56
CA GLY A 392 -2.12 43.22 24.22
C GLY A 392 -1.54 43.97 25.43
N THR A 393 -0.46 44.71 25.20
CA THR A 393 0.03 45.72 26.15
C THR A 393 -1.02 46.81 26.37
N LYS A 394 -0.95 47.54 27.49
CA LYS A 394 -1.88 48.64 27.80
C LYS A 394 -2.08 49.60 26.61
N ARG A 395 -0.98 49.99 25.96
CA ARG A 395 -0.99 50.87 24.77
C ARG A 395 -1.69 50.24 23.56
N GLN A 396 -1.55 48.93 23.36
CA GLN A 396 -2.23 48.22 22.27
C GLN A 396 -3.73 48.07 22.53
N LEU A 397 -4.13 47.94 23.80
CA LEU A 397 -5.55 47.88 24.19
C LEU A 397 -6.25 49.24 24.05
N GLU A 398 -5.50 50.34 24.13
CA GLU A 398 -5.99 51.72 23.95
C GLU A 398 -6.13 52.11 22.48
N TYR A 399 -5.46 51.42 21.55
CA TYR A 399 -5.58 51.69 20.11
C TYR A 399 -6.94 51.21 19.58
N GLN A 400 -7.71 52.13 19.00
CA GLN A 400 -8.98 51.82 18.34
C GLN A 400 -8.77 51.80 16.83
N THR A 401 -8.89 50.62 16.23
CA THR A 401 -9.04 50.50 14.79
C THR A 401 -10.47 50.90 14.43
N ASP A 402 -10.64 51.76 13.43
CA ASP A 402 -11.96 52.04 12.87
C ASP A 402 -12.60 50.70 12.45
N PRO A 403 -13.85 50.39 12.84
CA PRO A 403 -14.59 49.25 12.28
C PRO A 403 -14.57 49.22 10.74
N GLU A 404 -14.65 50.42 10.16
CA GLU A 404 -14.04 50.90 8.91
C GLU A 404 -12.95 50.02 8.27
N ASP A 405 -11.86 49.93 8.99
CA ASP A 405 -10.57 49.47 8.49
C ASP A 405 -10.29 48.01 8.89
N ARG A 406 -11.28 47.32 9.45
CA ARG A 406 -11.11 45.92 9.84
C ARG A 406 -10.92 45.06 8.59
N PRO A 407 -9.89 44.22 8.55
CA PRO A 407 -9.67 43.32 7.42
C PRO A 407 -10.78 42.27 7.28
N TRP A 408 -11.50 41.98 8.38
CA TRP A 408 -12.59 41.01 8.44
C TRP A 408 -13.75 41.60 9.23
N ARG A 409 -14.97 41.55 8.67
CA ARG A 409 -16.20 42.00 9.32
C ARG A 409 -17.21 40.87 9.33
N MET A 410 -17.92 40.67 10.44
CA MET A 410 -18.91 39.59 10.55
C MET A 410 -20.09 39.81 9.60
N GLU A 411 -20.47 41.07 9.36
CA GLU A 411 -21.61 41.43 8.51
C GLU A 411 -21.39 41.06 7.04
N THR A 412 -20.12 40.98 6.61
CA THR A 412 -19.73 40.64 5.24
C THR A 412 -18.97 39.31 5.16
N TYR A 413 -18.86 38.60 6.28
CA TYR A 413 -18.14 37.34 6.33
C TYR A 413 -19.01 36.23 5.73
N GLU A 414 -18.67 35.85 4.51
CA GLU A 414 -19.09 34.57 3.95
C GLU A 414 -18.02 33.53 4.30
N PRO A 415 -18.38 32.47 5.07
CA PRO A 415 -17.47 31.37 5.31
C PRO A 415 -16.97 30.83 3.98
N SER A 416 -15.67 30.57 3.90
CA SER A 416 -15.10 29.90 2.74
C SER A 416 -15.88 28.59 2.52
N SER A 417 -16.67 28.53 1.43
CA SER A 417 -17.34 27.29 1.08
C SER A 417 -16.29 26.25 0.69
N LEU A 418 -16.47 25.01 1.13
CA LEU A 418 -15.57 23.91 0.74
C LEU A 418 -15.54 23.75 -0.80
N GLY A 419 -16.64 24.07 -1.50
CA GLY A 419 -16.76 24.03 -2.96
C GLY A 419 -15.92 25.03 -3.76
N GLY A 420 -15.31 26.02 -3.11
CA GLY A 420 -14.34 26.93 -3.74
C GLY A 420 -12.98 26.29 -4.04
N VAL A 421 -12.71 25.11 -3.48
CA VAL A 421 -11.40 24.44 -3.57
C VAL A 421 -11.25 23.60 -4.87
N GLY A 422 -12.34 23.18 -5.51
CA GLY A 422 -12.32 22.13 -6.54
C GLY A 422 -12.47 22.55 -8.01
N ARG A 423 -12.91 23.78 -8.35
CA ARG A 423 -13.30 24.09 -9.75
C ARG A 423 -12.19 24.56 -10.69
N GLY A 424 -10.94 24.65 -10.22
CA GLY A 424 -9.84 25.27 -10.99
C GLY A 424 -8.95 24.33 -11.81
N PHE A 425 -9.08 23.00 -11.71
CA PHE A 425 -8.00 22.08 -12.12
C PHE A 425 -8.37 20.96 -13.11
N ALA A 426 -9.58 20.96 -13.69
CA ALA A 426 -10.00 19.91 -14.63
C ALA A 426 -9.35 19.99 -16.02
N GLU A 427 -8.43 20.92 -16.28
CA GLU A 427 -7.68 21.00 -17.54
C GLU A 427 -6.17 20.98 -17.27
N ASN A 428 -5.64 19.82 -16.86
CA ASN A 428 -4.23 19.54 -17.08
C ASN A 428 -4.07 18.91 -18.47
N PRO A 429 -3.28 19.49 -19.38
CA PRO A 429 -3.01 18.89 -20.68
C PRO A 429 -2.33 17.55 -20.49
N GLU A 430 -2.79 16.53 -21.22
CA GLU A 430 -2.16 15.20 -21.23
C GLU A 430 -0.63 15.33 -21.32
N PRO A 431 0.15 14.65 -20.46
CA PRO A 431 1.58 14.59 -20.65
C PRO A 431 1.84 13.83 -21.95
N SER A 432 2.22 14.58 -22.99
CA SER A 432 2.70 14.07 -24.28
C SER A 432 3.81 13.05 -24.02
N ARG A 433 3.45 11.77 -23.94
CA ARG A 433 4.37 10.63 -23.94
C ARG A 433 4.84 10.40 -25.37
N LYS A 434 5.71 11.29 -25.89
CA LYS A 434 6.61 10.94 -26.99
C LYS A 434 7.75 10.11 -26.44
N SER A 435 7.50 8.81 -26.25
CA SER A 435 8.59 7.85 -26.09
C SER A 435 9.35 7.77 -27.42
N LYS A 436 10.56 8.35 -27.47
CA LYS A 436 11.52 8.09 -28.54
C LYS A 436 11.95 6.61 -28.45
N ARG A 437 11.21 5.72 -29.10
CA ARG A 437 11.72 4.38 -29.46
C ARG A 437 12.83 4.58 -30.49
N ARG A 438 14.09 4.40 -30.08
CA ARG A 438 15.22 4.23 -31.00
C ARG A 438 14.99 2.96 -31.83
N GLY A 439 14.55 3.13 -33.07
CA GLY A 439 14.53 2.07 -34.06
C GLY A 439 15.97 1.65 -34.41
N ARG A 440 16.33 0.40 -34.07
CA ARG A 440 17.51 -0.27 -34.62
C ARG A 440 17.18 -0.63 -36.07
N LYS A 441 17.90 -0.06 -37.04
CA LYS A 441 17.85 -0.50 -38.44
C LYS A 441 18.35 -1.95 -38.53
N PRO A 442 17.72 -2.82 -39.33
CA PRO A 442 18.31 -4.11 -39.69
C PRO A 442 19.50 -3.87 -40.64
N LYS A 443 20.63 -4.54 -40.37
CA LYS A 443 21.71 -4.68 -41.34
C LYS A 443 21.23 -5.64 -42.42
N SER A 444 21.14 -5.17 -43.66
CA SER A 444 21.12 -6.02 -44.84
C SER A 444 22.45 -6.78 -44.90
N VAL A 445 22.35 -8.09 -45.09
CA VAL A 445 23.46 -8.96 -45.47
C VAL A 445 23.41 -9.06 -46.98
N GLU A 446 24.47 -8.59 -47.64
CA GLU A 446 24.93 -9.10 -48.93
C GLU A 446 25.99 -10.18 -48.68
#